data_AF-A0AAJ7UBS7-F1
#
_entry.id   AF-A0AAJ7UBS7-F1
#
_cell.length_a   1.000
_cell.length_b   1.000
_cell.length_c   1.000
_cell.angle_alpha   90.00
_cell.angle_beta   90.00
_cell.angle_gamma   90.00
#
_symmetry.space_group_name_H-M   'P 1'
#
loop_
_entity.id
_entity.type
_entity.pdbx_description
1 polymer ?
#
loop_
_entity_poly.entity_id
_entity_poly.type
_entity_poly.pdbx_seq_one_letter_code
_entity_poly.pdbx_strand_id
1 'polypeptide(L)'
;MRLPSLLPSLLLLPPLSRLSSRPLAALPSARGAQPAARPARGATVSVRQSGSLSRRSGSTRHGAMRVRLVPALQDNFMYLLVDERTQRAAAVDPVEPDKIIAAAREEGVELTTVLTTHHHWDHAGGNEKLVAMEPGLTVVGGDQRIGALTSHVKHGDELQIGSLNVRCLFTPCHTSGHICYFVTQEGSTEPPALFTGDTLFVGGCGRFFEGTPREMFAALVEVLGALPPESRVYCGHEYTVNNLKFARHVEPGNSAVLEKLAWATERQARGEPTVPSCIGDEFTFNPFMRVREPTVQKHAGKSDPIATMGAIRQEKDSFQPPAN
;
A
#
# COMPACT_ATOMS: atom_id res chain seq x y z
N MET A 1 -49.47 29.83 33.13
CA MET A 1 -49.19 31.29 33.03
C MET A 1 -47.73 31.46 32.62
N ARG A 2 -47.50 32.13 31.48
CA ARG A 2 -46.29 32.83 31.00
C ARG A 2 -44.96 32.06 30.82
N LEU A 3 -44.67 31.78 29.53
CA LEU A 3 -43.34 31.84 28.88
C LEU A 3 -42.82 33.31 28.83
N PRO A 4 -41.52 33.57 28.64
CA PRO A 4 -40.93 33.77 27.28
C PRO A 4 -39.54 33.11 27.10
N SER A 5 -39.19 32.47 25.98
CA SER A 5 -38.81 32.96 24.63
C SER A 5 -37.45 33.67 24.55
N LEU A 6 -36.44 33.03 23.94
CA LEU A 6 -35.24 33.65 23.39
C LEU A 6 -35.04 33.18 21.94
N LEU A 7 -35.12 34.14 21.02
CA LEU A 7 -34.86 34.02 19.57
C LEU A 7 -33.36 34.20 19.28
N PRO A 8 -32.85 33.68 18.15
CA PRO A 8 -31.47 33.88 17.71
C PRO A 8 -31.32 35.18 16.90
N SER A 9 -30.15 35.84 17.04
CA SER A 9 -29.80 37.07 16.32
C SER A 9 -29.28 36.77 14.91
N LEU A 10 -29.97 37.31 13.90
CA LEU A 10 -29.51 37.49 12.52
C LEU A 10 -28.42 38.57 12.48
N LEU A 11 -27.27 38.28 11.85
CA LEU A 11 -26.30 39.29 11.46
C LEU A 11 -26.43 39.56 9.95
N LEU A 12 -26.81 40.80 9.66
CA LEU A 12 -26.96 41.42 8.35
C LEU A 12 -25.59 41.68 7.70
N LEU A 13 -25.48 41.36 6.40
CA LEU A 13 -24.44 41.86 5.49
C LEU A 13 -24.68 43.34 5.13
N PRO A 14 -23.61 44.14 4.88
CA PRO A 14 -23.68 45.33 4.05
C PRO A 14 -22.82 45.20 2.76
N PRO A 15 -22.96 46.13 1.79
CA PRO A 15 -23.13 45.78 0.37
C PRO A 15 -21.90 45.97 -0.54
N LEU A 16 -22.06 45.45 -1.76
CA LEU A 16 -21.24 45.59 -2.95
C LEU A 16 -21.04 47.07 -3.38
N SER A 17 -19.80 47.45 -3.65
CA SER A 17 -19.44 48.64 -4.43
C SER A 17 -18.68 48.25 -5.70
N ARG A 18 -19.18 48.75 -6.83
CA ARG A 18 -18.63 48.64 -8.20
C ARG A 18 -17.51 49.65 -8.46
N LEU A 19 -16.90 49.49 -9.65
CA LEU A 19 -15.95 50.36 -10.40
C LEU A 19 -14.52 49.82 -10.28
N SER A 20 -13.70 49.66 -11.32
CA SER A 20 -13.67 50.28 -12.65
C SER A 20 -12.87 49.41 -13.62
N SER A 21 -13.27 49.42 -14.88
CA SER A 21 -12.65 48.78 -16.04
C SER A 21 -11.49 49.58 -16.64
N ARG A 22 -10.61 48.84 -17.37
CA ARG A 22 -9.73 49.22 -18.52
C ARG A 22 -8.21 49.34 -18.21
N PRO A 23 -7.33 49.16 -19.23
CA PRO A 23 -7.36 48.16 -20.32
C PRO A 23 -5.98 47.53 -20.60
N LEU A 24 -5.98 46.61 -21.58
CA LEU A 24 -4.84 45.95 -22.25
C LEU A 24 -3.65 46.88 -22.58
N ALA A 25 -2.44 46.36 -22.42
CA ALA A 25 -1.27 46.73 -23.21
C ALA A 25 -0.73 45.48 -23.91
N ALA A 26 -0.50 45.61 -25.21
CA ALA A 26 -0.02 44.56 -26.10
C ALA A 26 1.30 44.99 -26.76
N LEU A 27 2.03 43.97 -27.24
CA LEU A 27 3.06 43.95 -28.30
C LEU A 27 4.52 44.25 -27.89
N PRO A 28 5.54 43.80 -28.67
CA PRO A 28 5.47 43.10 -29.97
C PRO A 28 6.30 41.81 -30.13
N SER A 29 5.95 41.07 -31.18
CA SER A 29 6.76 40.05 -31.84
C SER A 29 7.97 40.65 -32.58
N ALA A 30 9.07 39.92 -32.67
CA ALA A 30 10.07 40.14 -33.71
C ALA A 30 10.46 38.80 -34.38
N ARG A 31 10.27 38.76 -35.71
CA ARG A 31 10.78 37.74 -36.63
C ARG A 31 12.18 38.14 -37.10
N GLY A 32 13.05 37.13 -37.27
CA GLY A 32 13.94 36.98 -38.42
C GLY A 32 15.34 37.59 -38.33
N ALA A 33 16.37 36.72 -38.29
CA ALA A 33 17.41 36.60 -39.33
C ALA A 33 18.57 35.69 -38.88
N GLN A 34 18.75 34.56 -39.58
CA GLN A 34 20.06 33.94 -39.87
C GLN A 34 20.62 34.60 -41.16
N PRO A 35 21.91 34.47 -41.58
CA PRO A 35 22.81 33.32 -41.34
C PRO A 35 24.31 33.62 -41.12
N ALA A 36 25.09 32.64 -40.63
CA ALA A 36 26.47 32.36 -41.06
C ALA A 36 26.95 31.03 -40.49
N ALA A 37 27.70 30.28 -41.29
CA ALA A 37 28.05 28.87 -41.10
C ALA A 37 29.38 28.64 -40.36
N ARG A 38 29.37 27.64 -39.45
CA ARG A 38 30.36 26.56 -39.12
C ARG A 38 31.88 26.88 -38.93
N PRO A 39 32.68 25.96 -38.35
CA PRO A 39 32.38 24.74 -37.55
C PRO A 39 33.24 24.59 -36.26
N ALA A 40 32.85 23.73 -35.30
CA ALA A 40 33.71 22.70 -34.70
C ALA A 40 33.05 21.97 -33.50
N ARG A 41 33.01 20.63 -33.64
CA ARG A 41 33.17 19.55 -32.63
C ARG A 41 32.88 19.85 -31.14
N GLY A 42 31.97 19.09 -30.55
CA GLY A 42 31.96 18.85 -29.10
C GLY A 42 30.68 18.20 -28.59
N ALA A 43 30.76 16.91 -28.27
CA ALA A 43 29.90 16.14 -27.35
C ALA A 43 28.36 16.23 -27.55
N THR A 44 27.80 15.25 -28.25
CA THR A 44 26.42 14.79 -28.00
C THR A 44 26.31 14.29 -26.57
N VAL A 45 25.73 15.10 -25.69
CA VAL A 45 25.14 14.62 -24.43
C VAL A 45 23.89 13.86 -24.84
N SER A 46 23.99 12.52 -24.87
CA SER A 46 22.80 11.70 -24.92
C SER A 46 22.08 11.87 -23.59
N VAL A 47 20.92 12.51 -23.64
CA VAL A 47 19.94 12.44 -22.56
C VAL A 47 19.58 10.96 -22.44
N ARG A 48 20.20 10.26 -21.50
CA ARG A 48 19.72 8.95 -21.05
C ARG A 48 18.35 9.21 -20.44
N GLN A 49 17.29 8.90 -21.19
CA GLN A 49 16.02 8.59 -20.58
C GLN A 49 16.30 7.51 -19.53
N SER A 50 16.05 7.84 -18.27
CA SER A 50 15.98 6.86 -17.19
C SER A 50 14.85 5.91 -17.56
N GLY A 51 15.20 4.78 -18.19
CA GLY A 51 14.26 3.69 -18.38
C GLY A 51 13.75 3.27 -17.02
N SER A 52 12.43 3.39 -16.78
CA SER A 52 11.83 2.78 -15.62
C SER A 52 12.13 1.28 -15.70
N LEU A 53 12.88 0.76 -14.74
CA LEU A 53 13.04 -0.68 -14.58
C LEU A 53 11.65 -1.26 -14.33
N SER A 54 11.01 -1.79 -15.37
CA SER A 54 9.73 -2.48 -15.25
C SER A 54 9.96 -3.70 -14.38
N ARG A 55 9.46 -3.66 -13.14
CA ARG A 55 9.52 -4.79 -12.20
C ARG A 55 8.85 -6.00 -12.85
N ARG A 56 9.45 -7.18 -12.68
CA ARG A 56 8.89 -8.42 -13.23
C ARG A 56 7.62 -8.81 -12.46
N SER A 57 6.55 -9.14 -13.17
CA SER A 57 5.42 -9.84 -12.56
C SER A 57 5.84 -11.27 -12.22
N GLY A 58 5.46 -11.76 -11.04
CA GLY A 58 5.72 -13.13 -10.61
C GLY A 58 4.46 -13.76 -10.04
N SER A 59 4.37 -15.09 -10.10
CA SER A 59 3.25 -15.83 -9.51
C SER A 59 3.77 -16.83 -8.48
N THR A 60 3.08 -16.93 -7.35
CA THR A 60 3.36 -17.89 -6.27
C THR A 60 2.15 -18.80 -6.11
N ARG A 61 2.38 -20.12 -6.08
CA ARG A 61 1.36 -21.15 -5.89
C ARG A 61 1.41 -21.67 -4.45
N HIS A 62 0.25 -21.85 -3.84
CA HIS A 62 -0.01 -22.43 -2.52
C HIS A 62 -1.12 -23.46 -2.69
N GLY A 63 -0.79 -24.61 -3.28
CA GLY A 63 -1.80 -25.61 -3.64
C GLY A 63 -2.66 -25.13 -4.80
N ALA A 64 -3.99 -25.07 -4.61
CA ALA A 64 -4.90 -24.52 -5.63
C ALA A 64 -5.12 -23.02 -5.49
N MET A 65 -4.53 -22.37 -4.49
CA MET A 65 -4.46 -20.92 -4.42
C MET A 65 -3.23 -20.42 -5.17
N ARG A 66 -3.41 -19.49 -6.09
CA ARG A 66 -2.31 -18.84 -6.80
C ARG A 66 -2.39 -17.33 -6.67
N VAL A 67 -1.27 -16.69 -6.36
CA VAL A 67 -1.18 -15.22 -6.24
C VAL A 67 -0.24 -14.72 -7.31
N ARG A 68 -0.73 -13.90 -8.23
CA ARG A 68 0.10 -13.17 -9.20
C ARG A 68 0.27 -11.74 -8.75
N LEU A 69 1.53 -11.33 -8.62
CA LEU A 69 1.93 -9.95 -8.41
C LEU A 69 1.79 -9.16 -9.71
N VAL A 70 1.11 -8.02 -9.64
CA VAL A 70 0.98 -7.07 -10.74
C VAL A 70 1.52 -5.71 -10.29
N PRO A 71 2.76 -5.34 -10.68
CA PRO A 71 3.34 -4.04 -10.31
C PRO A 71 2.54 -2.87 -10.87
N ALA A 72 2.29 -1.87 -10.03
CA ALA A 72 1.56 -0.67 -10.36
C ALA A 72 2.31 0.60 -9.97
N LEU A 73 1.96 1.70 -10.64
CA LEU A 73 2.52 3.03 -10.36
C LEU A 73 4.07 2.99 -10.28
N GLN A 74 4.64 3.53 -9.20
CA GLN A 74 6.09 3.54 -8.97
C GLN A 74 6.56 2.30 -8.18
N ASP A 75 5.86 1.97 -7.10
CA ASP A 75 6.23 0.90 -6.17
C ASP A 75 5.05 0.15 -5.55
N ASN A 76 3.81 0.44 -5.98
CA ASN A 76 2.63 -0.28 -5.54
C ASN A 76 2.58 -1.71 -6.11
N PHE A 77 1.96 -2.59 -5.34
CA PHE A 77 1.64 -3.95 -5.75
C PHE A 77 0.15 -4.16 -5.73
N MET A 78 -0.39 -4.55 -6.88
CA MET A 78 -1.71 -5.15 -6.98
C MET A 78 -1.53 -6.68 -7.04
N TYR A 79 -2.57 -7.41 -6.66
CA TYR A 79 -2.51 -8.87 -6.69
C TYR A 79 -3.72 -9.46 -7.41
N LEU A 80 -3.48 -10.44 -8.27
CA LEU A 80 -4.51 -11.32 -8.79
C LEU A 80 -4.47 -12.62 -7.98
N LEU A 81 -5.46 -12.80 -7.09
CA LEU A 81 -5.67 -14.00 -6.30
C LEU A 81 -6.58 -14.94 -7.08
N VAL A 82 -6.09 -16.13 -7.39
CA VAL A 82 -6.78 -17.12 -8.22
C VAL A 82 -7.06 -18.37 -7.40
N ASP A 83 -8.32 -18.81 -7.46
CA ASP A 83 -8.70 -20.17 -7.12
C ASP A 83 -8.60 -21.07 -8.36
N GLU A 84 -7.60 -21.92 -8.39
CA GLU A 84 -7.37 -22.80 -9.54
C GLU A 84 -8.40 -23.92 -9.66
N ARG A 85 -9.18 -24.22 -8.61
CA ARG A 85 -10.24 -25.23 -8.69
C ARG A 85 -11.44 -24.72 -9.49
N THR A 86 -11.78 -23.45 -9.34
CA THR A 86 -12.96 -22.85 -9.99
C THR A 86 -12.61 -21.88 -11.11
N GLN A 87 -11.33 -21.55 -11.26
CA GLN A 87 -10.83 -20.50 -12.17
C GLN A 87 -11.45 -19.12 -11.88
N ARG A 88 -11.94 -18.90 -10.66
CA ARG A 88 -12.37 -17.58 -10.19
C ARG A 88 -11.20 -16.84 -9.58
N ALA A 89 -11.23 -15.53 -9.72
CA ALA A 89 -10.20 -14.65 -9.21
C ALA A 89 -10.77 -13.44 -8.48
N ALA A 90 -9.95 -12.90 -7.58
CA ALA A 90 -10.12 -11.59 -6.97
C ALA A 90 -8.93 -10.69 -7.28
N ALA A 91 -9.18 -9.40 -7.49
CA ALA A 91 -8.14 -8.39 -7.60
C ALA A 91 -7.99 -7.65 -6.27
N VAL A 92 -6.76 -7.58 -5.76
CA VAL A 92 -6.44 -6.82 -4.55
C VAL A 92 -5.85 -5.47 -4.96
N ASP A 93 -6.43 -4.38 -4.44
CA ASP A 93 -6.02 -2.99 -4.65
C ASP A 93 -5.75 -2.59 -6.12
N PRO A 94 -6.75 -2.71 -7.03
CA PRO A 94 -6.53 -2.64 -8.47
C PRO A 94 -6.44 -1.22 -9.05
N VAL A 95 -5.47 -0.41 -8.61
CA VAL A 95 -5.32 1.00 -9.05
C VAL A 95 -5.10 1.20 -10.56
N GLU A 96 -4.53 0.22 -11.26
CA GLU A 96 -4.39 0.21 -12.73
C GLU A 96 -5.20 -0.95 -13.36
N PRO A 97 -6.53 -0.78 -13.53
CA PRO A 97 -7.45 -1.85 -13.94
C PRO A 97 -7.06 -2.60 -15.21
N ASP A 98 -6.51 -1.90 -16.21
CA ASP A 98 -6.12 -2.50 -17.48
C ASP A 98 -5.08 -3.63 -17.29
N LYS A 99 -4.15 -3.47 -16.34
CA LYS A 99 -3.13 -4.48 -16.03
C LYS A 99 -3.74 -5.71 -15.34
N ILE A 100 -4.71 -5.51 -14.45
CA ILE A 100 -5.44 -6.59 -13.79
C ILE A 100 -6.25 -7.40 -14.81
N ILE A 101 -7.00 -6.72 -15.68
CA ILE A 101 -7.78 -7.37 -16.73
C ILE A 101 -6.86 -8.13 -17.70
N ALA A 102 -5.74 -7.54 -18.11
CA ALA A 102 -4.76 -8.24 -18.94
C ALA A 102 -4.21 -9.49 -18.25
N ALA A 103 -3.87 -9.41 -16.95
CA ALA A 103 -3.40 -10.55 -16.18
C ALA A 103 -4.46 -11.65 -16.05
N ALA A 104 -5.72 -11.29 -15.78
CA ALA A 104 -6.83 -12.23 -15.69
C ALA A 104 -7.08 -12.96 -17.02
N ARG A 105 -7.02 -12.22 -18.15
CA ARG A 105 -7.17 -12.78 -19.50
C ARG A 105 -6.03 -13.72 -19.89
N GLU A 106 -4.79 -13.34 -19.59
CA GLU A 106 -3.61 -14.19 -19.84
C GLU A 106 -3.71 -15.53 -19.11
N GLU A 107 -4.30 -15.51 -17.92
CA GLU A 107 -4.47 -16.69 -17.08
C GLU A 107 -5.76 -17.47 -17.34
N GLY A 108 -6.67 -16.92 -18.15
CA GLY A 108 -7.96 -17.55 -18.45
C GLY A 108 -8.90 -17.66 -17.24
N VAL A 109 -8.83 -16.70 -16.30
CA VAL A 109 -9.62 -16.70 -15.07
C VAL A 109 -10.76 -15.68 -15.10
N GLU A 110 -11.85 -15.99 -14.41
CA GLU A 110 -13.01 -15.11 -14.22
C GLU A 110 -12.77 -14.18 -13.03
N LEU A 111 -12.64 -12.87 -13.28
CA LEU A 111 -12.56 -11.89 -12.21
C LEU A 111 -13.97 -11.66 -11.62
N THR A 112 -14.13 -11.91 -10.33
CA THR A 112 -15.46 -11.84 -9.66
C THR A 112 -15.51 -10.81 -8.54
N THR A 113 -14.36 -10.53 -7.92
CA THR A 113 -14.29 -9.76 -6.68
C THR A 113 -13.11 -8.79 -6.71
N VAL A 114 -13.30 -7.63 -6.08
CA VAL A 114 -12.24 -6.70 -5.73
C VAL A 114 -12.12 -6.67 -4.21
N LEU A 115 -10.91 -6.87 -3.70
CA LEU A 115 -10.57 -6.74 -2.28
C LEU A 115 -9.77 -5.45 -2.11
N THR A 116 -10.38 -4.41 -1.57
CA THR A 116 -9.71 -3.13 -1.32
C THR A 116 -9.30 -3.05 0.14
N THR A 117 -8.00 -2.90 0.39
CA THR A 117 -7.45 -2.86 1.76
C THR A 117 -7.81 -1.57 2.48
N HIS A 118 -7.73 -0.43 1.78
CA HIS A 118 -8.09 0.87 2.32
C HIS A 118 -8.38 1.91 1.23
N HIS A 119 -8.85 3.08 1.64
CA HIS A 119 -9.41 4.10 0.74
C HIS A 119 -8.39 4.99 0.02
N HIS A 120 -7.08 4.89 0.31
CA HIS A 120 -6.11 5.72 -0.39
C HIS A 120 -6.14 5.44 -1.90
N TRP A 121 -5.93 6.50 -2.68
CA TRP A 121 -6.15 6.48 -4.12
C TRP A 121 -5.25 5.47 -4.83
N ASP A 122 -4.03 5.27 -4.37
CA ASP A 122 -3.08 4.33 -4.95
C ASP A 122 -3.44 2.85 -4.71
N HIS A 123 -4.51 2.58 -3.96
CA HIS A 123 -5.12 1.27 -3.77
C HIS A 123 -6.54 1.18 -4.35
N ALA A 124 -7.40 2.15 -4.03
CA ALA A 124 -8.82 2.15 -4.38
C ALA A 124 -9.14 2.92 -5.68
N GLY A 125 -8.21 3.71 -6.21
CA GLY A 125 -8.44 4.68 -7.28
C GLY A 125 -8.81 4.07 -8.63
N GLY A 126 -8.59 2.77 -8.81
CA GLY A 126 -8.98 2.03 -10.01
C GLY A 126 -10.35 1.34 -9.91
N ASN A 127 -10.98 1.28 -8.73
CA ASN A 127 -12.19 0.48 -8.51
C ASN A 127 -13.33 0.84 -9.45
N GLU A 128 -13.67 2.13 -9.56
CA GLU A 128 -14.78 2.59 -10.41
C GLU A 128 -14.55 2.25 -11.89
N LYS A 129 -13.32 2.46 -12.37
CA LYS A 129 -12.95 2.12 -13.74
C LYS A 129 -13.01 0.61 -13.97
N LEU A 130 -12.54 -0.20 -13.03
CA LEU A 130 -12.57 -1.65 -13.13
C LEU A 130 -14.01 -2.17 -13.21
N VAL A 131 -14.91 -1.69 -12.35
CA VAL A 131 -16.34 -2.07 -12.36
C VAL A 131 -17.03 -1.64 -13.65
N ALA A 132 -16.66 -0.49 -14.24
CA ALA A 132 -17.19 -0.07 -15.53
C ALA A 132 -16.73 -0.97 -16.70
N MET A 133 -15.51 -1.52 -16.61
CA MET A 133 -14.95 -2.43 -17.62
C MET A 133 -15.45 -3.86 -17.47
N GLU A 134 -15.66 -4.32 -16.24
CA GLU A 134 -16.13 -5.65 -15.87
C GLU A 134 -17.37 -5.54 -14.96
N PRO A 135 -18.57 -5.34 -15.52
CA PRO A 135 -19.79 -5.20 -14.73
C PRO A 135 -20.13 -6.47 -13.93
N GLY A 136 -20.62 -6.31 -12.70
CA GLY A 136 -21.02 -7.41 -11.83
C GLY A 136 -20.00 -7.81 -10.77
N LEU A 137 -18.83 -7.16 -10.75
CA LEU A 137 -17.84 -7.33 -9.69
C LEU A 137 -18.40 -6.93 -8.31
N THR A 138 -18.06 -7.73 -7.29
CA THR A 138 -18.27 -7.34 -5.90
C THR A 138 -17.05 -6.59 -5.39
N VAL A 139 -17.21 -5.33 -4.96
CA VAL A 139 -16.12 -4.52 -4.39
C VAL A 139 -16.24 -4.56 -2.87
N VAL A 140 -15.24 -5.17 -2.23
CA VAL A 140 -15.17 -5.44 -0.80
C VAL A 140 -14.22 -4.46 -0.12
N GLY A 141 -14.61 -3.91 1.01
CA GLY A 141 -13.78 -2.98 1.79
C GLY A 141 -14.39 -2.61 3.14
N GLY A 142 -13.57 -2.09 4.05
CA GLY A 142 -13.99 -1.69 5.40
C GLY A 142 -14.29 -0.20 5.58
N ASP A 143 -14.37 0.56 4.48
CA ASP A 143 -14.44 2.02 4.51
C ASP A 143 -15.39 2.56 3.44
N GLN A 144 -16.35 3.39 3.85
CA GLN A 144 -17.32 4.03 2.93
C GLN A 144 -16.66 5.00 1.93
N ARG A 145 -15.41 5.39 2.16
CA ARG A 145 -14.61 6.23 1.25
C ARG A 145 -14.09 5.44 0.03
N ILE A 146 -14.18 4.12 0.03
CA ILE A 146 -13.74 3.26 -1.08
C ILE A 146 -14.69 3.45 -2.27
N GLY A 147 -14.13 3.85 -3.42
CA GLY A 147 -14.88 4.00 -4.67
C GLY A 147 -15.49 2.68 -5.14
N ALA A 148 -16.71 2.75 -5.68
CA ALA A 148 -17.51 1.61 -6.15
C ALA A 148 -17.78 0.49 -5.12
N LEU A 149 -17.66 0.76 -3.81
CA LEU A 149 -17.91 -0.22 -2.76
C LEU A 149 -19.33 -0.83 -2.88
N THR A 150 -19.42 -2.16 -2.94
CA THR A 150 -20.70 -2.88 -2.95
C THR A 150 -20.90 -3.80 -1.74
N SER A 151 -19.81 -4.18 -1.07
CA SER A 151 -19.82 -5.04 0.11
C SER A 151 -18.94 -4.45 1.21
N HIS A 152 -19.59 -3.83 2.20
CA HIS A 152 -18.89 -3.31 3.37
C HIS A 152 -18.66 -4.43 4.39
N VAL A 153 -17.40 -4.64 4.79
CA VAL A 153 -17.00 -5.70 5.73
C VAL A 153 -16.45 -5.15 7.04
N LYS A 154 -16.45 -5.99 8.08
CA LYS A 154 -15.94 -5.72 9.42
C LYS A 154 -14.95 -6.80 9.85
N HIS A 155 -14.37 -6.63 11.04
CA HIS A 155 -13.49 -7.64 11.63
C HIS A 155 -14.21 -8.98 11.78
N GLY A 156 -13.60 -10.04 11.27
CA GLY A 156 -14.11 -11.41 11.38
C GLY A 156 -15.13 -11.80 10.31
N ASP A 157 -15.58 -10.87 9.47
CA ASP A 157 -16.46 -11.22 8.34
C ASP A 157 -15.72 -12.15 7.37
N GLU A 158 -16.44 -13.13 6.82
CA GLU A 158 -15.91 -14.10 5.87
C GLU A 158 -16.63 -14.03 4.54
N LEU A 159 -15.90 -14.28 3.46
CA LEU A 159 -16.41 -14.43 2.11
C LEU A 159 -15.64 -15.52 1.36
N GLN A 160 -16.12 -15.86 0.16
CA GLN A 160 -15.54 -16.93 -0.66
C GLN A 160 -15.13 -16.40 -2.03
N ILE A 161 -13.94 -16.78 -2.48
CA ILE A 161 -13.50 -16.64 -3.88
C ILE A 161 -13.40 -18.05 -4.46
N GLY A 162 -14.46 -18.50 -5.12
CA GLY A 162 -14.55 -19.90 -5.54
C GLY A 162 -14.57 -20.82 -4.31
N SER A 163 -13.51 -21.61 -4.14
CA SER A 163 -13.28 -22.51 -3.00
C SER A 163 -12.33 -21.95 -1.93
N LEU A 164 -11.84 -20.72 -2.09
CA LEU A 164 -10.95 -20.06 -1.13
C LEU A 164 -11.77 -19.28 -0.09
N ASN A 165 -11.51 -19.53 1.19
CA ASN A 165 -12.08 -18.73 2.28
C ASN A 165 -11.23 -17.48 2.50
N VAL A 166 -11.88 -16.32 2.52
CA VAL A 166 -11.27 -15.03 2.86
C VAL A 166 -11.89 -14.53 4.16
N ARG A 167 -11.05 -14.33 5.17
CA ARG A 167 -11.43 -13.70 6.44
C ARG A 167 -10.90 -12.26 6.50
N CYS A 168 -11.79 -11.33 6.82
CA CYS A 168 -11.50 -9.90 6.89
C CYS A 168 -10.96 -9.54 8.28
N LEU A 169 -9.77 -8.97 8.35
CA LEU A 169 -9.11 -8.59 9.59
C LEU A 169 -9.02 -7.06 9.67
N PHE A 170 -9.83 -6.46 10.53
CA PHE A 170 -9.76 -5.02 10.79
C PHE A 170 -8.46 -4.64 11.49
N THR A 171 -7.70 -3.76 10.86
CA THR A 171 -6.38 -3.31 11.30
C THR A 171 -6.25 -1.79 11.20
N PRO A 172 -7.06 -1.01 11.96
CA PRO A 172 -7.01 0.44 11.89
C PRO A 172 -5.65 0.94 12.35
N CYS A 173 -5.09 1.91 11.64
CA CYS A 173 -4.03 2.81 12.11
C CYS A 173 -3.54 3.66 10.94
N HIS A 174 -3.10 3.00 9.87
CA HIS A 174 -2.70 3.68 8.65
C HIS A 174 -3.86 4.49 8.08
N THR A 175 -5.01 3.83 7.97
CA THR A 175 -6.32 4.49 7.86
C THR A 175 -7.27 3.87 8.88
N SER A 176 -8.35 4.57 9.22
CA SER A 176 -9.33 4.12 10.20
C SER A 176 -10.22 2.98 9.71
N GLY A 177 -10.26 2.71 8.40
CA GLY A 177 -11.08 1.68 7.75
C GLY A 177 -10.28 0.53 7.13
N HIS A 178 -9.00 0.39 7.50
CA HIS A 178 -8.09 -0.58 6.88
C HIS A 178 -8.45 -2.04 7.21
N ILE A 179 -8.53 -2.89 6.18
CA ILE A 179 -8.78 -4.33 6.26
C ILE A 179 -7.60 -5.09 5.64
N CYS A 180 -7.04 -6.03 6.40
CA CYS A 180 -6.21 -7.11 5.85
C CYS A 180 -7.09 -8.30 5.47
N TYR A 181 -6.75 -8.99 4.37
CA TYR A 181 -7.49 -10.17 3.91
C TYR A 181 -6.67 -11.44 4.11
N PHE A 182 -7.11 -12.32 4.99
CA PHE A 182 -6.48 -13.61 5.27
C PHE A 182 -7.17 -14.71 4.49
N VAL A 183 -6.43 -15.35 3.59
CA VAL A 183 -6.96 -16.32 2.62
C VAL A 183 -6.43 -17.70 2.92
N THR A 184 -7.36 -18.65 3.04
CA THR A 184 -7.07 -20.05 3.30
C THR A 184 -7.82 -20.94 2.31
N GLN A 185 -7.35 -22.18 2.20
CA GLN A 185 -8.02 -23.21 1.43
C GLN A 185 -8.31 -24.40 2.35
N GLU A 186 -9.59 -24.75 2.48
CA GLU A 186 -10.00 -25.87 3.34
C GLU A 186 -9.35 -27.19 2.90
N GLY A 187 -8.83 -27.93 3.87
CA GLY A 187 -8.13 -29.20 3.65
C GLY A 187 -6.77 -29.07 2.95
N SER A 188 -6.25 -27.86 2.74
CA SER A 188 -4.91 -27.63 2.19
C SER A 188 -3.84 -27.69 3.28
N THR A 189 -2.69 -28.26 2.95
CA THR A 189 -1.47 -28.19 3.78
C THR A 189 -0.57 -27.01 3.41
N GLU A 190 -0.98 -26.22 2.42
CA GLU A 190 -0.20 -25.13 1.87
C GLU A 190 -0.39 -23.86 2.70
N PRO A 191 0.65 -23.01 2.85
CA PRO A 191 0.57 -21.83 3.68
C PRO A 191 -0.56 -20.87 3.26
N PRO A 192 -1.27 -20.26 4.21
CA PRO A 192 -2.22 -19.19 3.93
C PRO A 192 -1.57 -17.97 3.27
N ALA A 193 -2.37 -17.13 2.62
CA ALA A 193 -1.95 -15.82 2.12
C ALA A 193 -2.59 -14.70 2.95
N LEU A 194 -1.85 -13.63 3.19
CA LEU A 194 -2.31 -12.46 3.90
C LEU A 194 -2.00 -11.20 3.09
N PHE A 195 -3.05 -10.54 2.61
CA PHE A 195 -2.95 -9.23 1.95
C PHE A 195 -3.06 -8.14 3.00
N THR A 196 -2.00 -7.36 3.15
CA THR A 196 -1.81 -6.47 4.31
C THR A 196 -1.92 -4.99 3.96
N GLY A 197 -2.05 -4.66 2.67
CA GLY A 197 -2.02 -3.28 2.18
C GLY A 197 -0.88 -2.51 2.87
N ASP A 198 -1.25 -1.39 3.46
CA ASP A 198 -0.32 -0.49 4.14
C ASP A 198 -0.23 -0.66 5.67
N THR A 199 -0.78 -1.73 6.23
CA THR A 199 -0.61 -2.02 7.67
C THR A 199 0.78 -2.60 7.94
N LEU A 200 1.11 -3.72 7.30
CA LEU A 200 2.38 -4.43 7.44
C LEU A 200 3.12 -4.40 6.10
N PHE A 201 4.39 -4.04 6.12
CA PHE A 201 5.30 -4.20 4.98
C PHE A 201 6.42 -5.17 5.35
N VAL A 202 7.11 -5.72 4.36
CA VAL A 202 8.34 -6.47 4.63
C VAL A 202 9.34 -5.55 5.34
N GLY A 203 9.65 -5.87 6.59
CA GLY A 203 10.56 -5.12 7.47
C GLY A 203 10.03 -3.76 7.96
N GLY A 204 8.75 -3.44 7.76
CA GLY A 204 8.19 -2.15 8.14
C GLY A 204 6.68 -2.17 8.44
N CYS A 205 6.11 -0.99 8.64
CA CYS A 205 4.66 -0.76 8.75
C CYS A 205 4.27 0.58 8.11
N GLY A 206 2.98 0.79 7.91
CA GLY A 206 2.41 2.06 7.47
C GLY A 206 2.72 3.22 8.39
N ARG A 207 2.67 4.44 7.84
CA ARG A 207 2.57 5.66 8.65
C ARG A 207 1.20 5.71 9.32
N PHE A 208 1.13 6.31 10.51
CA PHE A 208 -0.10 6.35 11.32
C PHE A 208 -0.90 7.60 10.97
N PHE A 209 -1.46 7.69 9.76
CA PHE A 209 -2.15 8.90 9.32
C PHE A 209 -3.46 9.14 10.08
N GLU A 210 -4.19 8.07 10.40
CA GLU A 210 -5.53 8.15 11.02
C GLU A 210 -5.62 7.33 12.31
N GLY A 211 -4.50 7.09 12.99
CA GLY A 211 -4.50 6.25 14.17
C GLY A 211 -3.28 6.41 15.06
N THR A 212 -3.13 5.48 15.98
CA THR A 212 -2.26 5.59 17.15
C THR A 212 -1.26 4.44 17.23
N PRO A 213 -0.17 4.59 18.01
CA PRO A 213 0.75 3.50 18.29
C PRO A 213 0.07 2.27 18.90
N ARG A 214 -0.97 2.47 19.72
CA ARG A 214 -1.73 1.36 20.33
C ARG A 214 -2.48 0.56 19.25
N GLU A 215 -3.07 1.24 18.30
CA GLU A 215 -3.80 0.60 17.20
C GLU A 215 -2.84 -0.15 16.27
N MET A 216 -1.69 0.42 15.91
CA MET A 216 -0.68 -0.32 15.14
C MET A 216 -0.14 -1.53 15.91
N PHE A 217 0.09 -1.40 17.22
CA PHE A 217 0.50 -2.53 18.06
C PHE A 217 -0.55 -3.65 18.05
N ALA A 218 -1.82 -3.31 18.24
CA ALA A 218 -2.91 -4.27 18.18
C ALA A 218 -2.99 -4.94 16.79
N ALA A 219 -2.94 -4.16 15.71
CA ALA A 219 -2.95 -4.67 14.35
C ALA A 219 -1.78 -5.65 14.09
N LEU A 220 -0.55 -5.23 14.34
CA LEU A 220 0.63 -6.01 13.99
C LEU A 220 0.88 -7.20 14.93
N VAL A 221 0.80 -6.99 16.23
CA VAL A 221 1.24 -7.98 17.23
C VAL A 221 0.09 -8.86 17.70
N GLU A 222 -1.12 -8.31 17.86
CA GLU A 222 -2.25 -9.06 18.43
C GLU A 222 -3.14 -9.69 17.35
N VAL A 223 -3.37 -8.99 16.23
CA VAL A 223 -4.23 -9.50 15.15
C VAL A 223 -3.41 -10.29 14.11
N LEU A 224 -2.48 -9.63 13.42
CA LEU A 224 -1.69 -10.28 12.36
C LEU A 224 -0.66 -11.25 12.94
N GLY A 225 -0.01 -10.87 14.05
CA GLY A 225 0.98 -11.67 14.75
C GLY A 225 0.43 -12.96 15.37
N ALA A 226 -0.89 -13.08 15.54
CA ALA A 226 -1.55 -14.30 16.03
C ALA A 226 -1.89 -15.31 14.91
N LEU A 227 -1.65 -14.95 13.64
CA LEU A 227 -1.83 -15.85 12.50
C LEU A 227 -0.71 -16.91 12.46
N PRO A 228 -0.91 -18.03 11.72
CA PRO A 228 0.14 -19.04 11.56
C PRO A 228 1.44 -18.43 11.03
N PRO A 229 2.62 -18.79 11.58
CA PRO A 229 3.89 -18.17 11.23
C PRO A 229 4.28 -18.33 9.75
N GLU A 230 3.82 -19.40 9.10
CA GLU A 230 4.03 -19.67 7.68
C GLU A 230 3.18 -18.79 6.74
N SER A 231 2.19 -18.05 7.27
CA SER A 231 1.28 -17.20 6.48
C SER A 231 2.07 -16.20 5.64
N ARG A 232 1.84 -16.22 4.33
CA ARG A 232 2.57 -15.45 3.33
C ARG A 232 2.08 -14.01 3.29
N VAL A 233 2.97 -13.04 3.48
CA VAL A 233 2.63 -11.62 3.55
C VAL A 233 2.79 -10.96 2.18
N TYR A 234 1.69 -10.40 1.67
CA TYR A 234 1.60 -9.62 0.45
C TYR A 234 1.19 -8.18 0.81
N CYS A 235 2.15 -7.25 0.75
CA CYS A 235 1.97 -5.87 1.21
C CYS A 235 1.86 -4.86 0.06
N GLY A 236 1.33 -3.67 0.35
CA GLY A 236 0.96 -2.67 -0.66
C GLY A 236 2.11 -2.13 -1.52
N HIS A 237 3.33 -2.10 -0.99
CA HIS A 237 4.46 -1.43 -1.64
C HIS A 237 5.79 -2.18 -1.54
N GLU A 238 6.69 -1.91 -2.50
CA GLU A 238 8.11 -2.25 -2.39
C GLU A 238 8.91 -1.21 -1.59
N TYR A 239 8.81 -1.29 -0.26
CA TYR A 239 9.62 -0.47 0.66
C TYR A 239 10.75 -1.24 1.36
N THR A 240 10.92 -2.52 1.05
CA THR A 240 11.70 -3.49 1.82
C THR A 240 13.14 -3.08 2.09
N VAL A 241 13.88 -2.59 1.09
CA VAL A 241 15.27 -2.16 1.29
C VAL A 241 15.37 -0.98 2.26
N ASN A 242 14.51 0.04 2.10
CA ASN A 242 14.52 1.21 3.00
C ASN A 242 14.03 0.85 4.40
N ASN A 243 13.05 -0.05 4.49
CA ASN A 243 12.57 -0.62 5.75
C ASN A 243 13.69 -1.34 6.50
N LEU A 244 14.45 -2.20 5.81
CA LEU A 244 15.54 -2.96 6.41
C LEU A 244 16.77 -2.11 6.74
N LYS A 245 17.03 -1.01 6.00
CA LYS A 245 18.02 -0.01 6.40
C LYS A 245 17.67 0.63 7.74
N PHE A 246 16.40 0.94 7.98
CA PHE A 246 15.92 1.43 9.27
C PHE A 246 15.98 0.34 10.34
N ALA A 247 15.56 -0.89 10.03
CA ALA A 247 15.67 -2.02 10.96
C ALA A 247 17.13 -2.23 11.42
N ARG A 248 18.11 -2.08 10.51
CA ARG A 248 19.54 -2.16 10.83
C ARG A 248 20.00 -1.02 11.73
N HIS A 249 19.42 0.17 11.59
CA HIS A 249 19.68 1.29 12.49
C HIS A 249 19.15 1.02 13.90
N VAL A 250 17.96 0.43 14.02
CA VAL A 250 17.36 0.06 15.32
C VAL A 250 18.09 -1.11 15.99
N GLU A 251 18.45 -2.14 15.23
CA GLU A 251 19.13 -3.35 15.73
C GLU A 251 20.38 -3.69 14.91
N PRO A 252 21.49 -2.95 15.07
CA PRO A 252 22.69 -3.13 14.24
C PRO A 252 23.38 -4.50 14.40
N GLY A 253 23.12 -5.20 15.50
CA GLY A 253 23.64 -6.54 15.77
C GLY A 253 22.70 -7.69 15.39
N ASN A 254 21.52 -7.42 14.81
CA ASN A 254 20.56 -8.46 14.43
C ASN A 254 20.95 -9.08 13.08
N SER A 255 21.44 -10.32 13.08
CA SER A 255 21.89 -11.02 11.87
C SER A 255 20.75 -11.22 10.85
N ALA A 256 19.52 -11.48 11.30
CA ALA A 256 18.37 -11.65 10.41
C ALA A 256 18.08 -10.38 9.59
N VAL A 257 18.25 -9.20 10.21
CA VAL A 257 18.13 -7.91 9.50
C VAL A 257 19.22 -7.76 8.44
N LEU A 258 20.46 -8.10 8.77
CA LEU A 258 21.60 -7.98 7.84
C LEU A 258 21.45 -8.92 6.64
N GLU A 259 21.10 -10.17 6.89
CA GLU A 259 20.87 -11.19 5.85
C GLU A 259 19.70 -10.81 4.95
N LYS A 260 18.56 -10.39 5.54
CA LYS A 260 17.39 -9.98 4.76
C LYS A 260 17.67 -8.71 3.94
N LEU A 261 18.44 -7.76 4.47
CA LEU A 261 18.84 -6.55 3.73
C LEU A 261 19.73 -6.88 2.54
N ALA A 262 20.70 -7.78 2.71
CA ALA A 262 21.57 -8.24 1.61
C ALA A 262 20.73 -8.90 0.51
N TRP A 263 19.85 -9.83 0.89
CA TRP A 263 18.92 -10.50 -0.03
C TRP A 263 18.01 -9.51 -0.77
N ALA A 264 17.42 -8.54 -0.07
CA ALA A 264 16.52 -7.57 -0.66
C ALA A 264 17.24 -6.63 -1.64
N THR A 265 18.47 -6.23 -1.31
CA THR A 265 19.31 -5.39 -2.16
C THR A 265 19.68 -6.11 -3.46
N GLU A 266 20.05 -7.38 -3.38
CA GLU A 266 20.35 -8.21 -4.55
C GLU A 266 19.13 -8.38 -5.46
N ARG A 267 17.95 -8.66 -4.89
CA ARG A 267 16.70 -8.77 -5.66
C ARG A 267 16.31 -7.46 -6.33
N GLN A 268 16.40 -6.34 -5.60
CA GLN A 268 16.12 -5.02 -6.16
C GLN A 268 17.06 -4.70 -7.32
N ALA A 269 18.35 -5.03 -7.22
CA ALA A 269 19.32 -4.87 -8.31
C ALA A 269 18.97 -5.70 -9.55
N ARG A 270 18.29 -6.84 -9.38
CA ARG A 270 17.75 -7.67 -10.47
C ARG A 270 16.36 -7.27 -10.96
N GLY A 271 15.72 -6.26 -10.35
CA GLY A 271 14.33 -5.88 -10.65
C GLY A 271 13.30 -6.93 -10.23
N GLU A 272 13.64 -7.76 -9.25
CA GLU A 272 12.77 -8.78 -8.65
C GLU A 272 12.05 -8.21 -7.42
N PRO A 273 10.75 -8.52 -7.24
CA PRO A 273 10.01 -8.10 -6.05
C PRO A 273 10.49 -8.84 -4.80
N THR A 274 10.35 -8.21 -3.63
CA THR A 274 10.70 -8.85 -2.34
C THR A 274 9.50 -9.46 -1.59
N VAL A 275 8.31 -9.39 -2.18
CA VAL A 275 7.12 -10.11 -1.70
C VAL A 275 7.03 -11.50 -2.34
N PRO A 276 6.39 -12.48 -1.67
CA PRO A 276 5.95 -12.42 -0.28
C PRO A 276 7.07 -12.69 0.74
N SER A 277 6.91 -12.18 1.97
CA SER A 277 7.57 -12.71 3.16
C SER A 277 6.61 -13.68 3.90
N CYS A 278 6.87 -14.00 5.19
CA CYS A 278 5.88 -14.66 6.05
C CYS A 278 5.82 -14.03 7.46
N ILE A 279 4.73 -14.25 8.18
CA ILE A 279 4.51 -13.67 9.53
C ILE A 279 5.64 -14.02 10.50
N GLY A 280 6.09 -15.28 10.51
CA GLY A 280 7.19 -15.74 11.36
C GLY A 280 8.51 -15.02 11.06
N ASP A 281 8.83 -14.84 9.77
CA ASP A 281 10.01 -14.10 9.33
C ASP A 281 9.99 -12.65 9.83
N GLU A 282 8.85 -11.96 9.75
CA GLU A 282 8.74 -10.55 10.18
C GLU A 282 9.08 -10.37 11.67
N PHE A 283 8.79 -11.35 12.53
CA PHE A 283 9.22 -11.31 13.94
C PHE A 283 10.74 -11.38 14.13
N THR A 284 11.51 -11.73 13.11
CA THR A 284 12.98 -11.81 13.19
C THR A 284 13.68 -10.51 12.81
N PHE A 285 13.10 -9.70 11.90
CA PHE A 285 13.77 -8.50 11.38
C PHE A 285 12.92 -7.22 11.34
N ASN A 286 11.61 -7.28 11.53
CA ASN A 286 10.76 -6.10 11.45
C ASN A 286 10.69 -5.40 12.83
N PRO A 287 11.25 -4.19 12.99
CA PRO A 287 11.33 -3.53 14.29
C PRO A 287 9.94 -3.24 14.88
N PHE A 288 8.90 -3.08 14.06
CA PHE A 288 7.53 -2.85 14.51
C PHE A 288 6.84 -4.13 15.01
N MET A 289 7.18 -5.30 14.47
CA MET A 289 6.73 -6.60 15.01
C MET A 289 7.51 -7.00 16.28
N ARG A 290 8.67 -6.36 16.51
CA ARG A 290 9.63 -6.67 17.57
C ARG A 290 9.61 -5.67 18.73
N VAL A 291 8.57 -4.86 18.89
CA VAL A 291 8.48 -3.84 19.96
C VAL A 291 8.42 -4.40 21.39
N ARG A 292 8.25 -5.72 21.53
CA ARG A 292 8.38 -6.44 22.81
C ARG A 292 9.82 -6.86 23.12
N GLU A 293 10.72 -6.81 22.14
CA GLU A 293 12.11 -7.23 22.29
C GLU A 293 12.90 -6.20 23.10
N PRO A 294 13.69 -6.62 24.12
CA PRO A 294 14.49 -5.71 24.93
C PRO A 294 15.46 -4.85 24.11
N THR A 295 15.96 -5.37 22.99
CA THR A 295 16.87 -4.65 22.07
C THR A 295 16.19 -3.45 21.42
N VAL A 296 14.98 -3.62 20.90
CA VAL A 296 14.18 -2.55 20.27
C VAL A 296 13.73 -1.53 21.32
N GLN A 297 13.29 -2.01 22.49
CA GLN A 297 12.90 -1.14 23.60
C GLN A 297 14.06 -0.28 24.11
N LYS A 298 15.26 -0.87 24.24
CA LYS A 298 16.49 -0.17 24.60
C LYS A 298 16.85 0.91 23.57
N HIS A 299 16.76 0.61 22.26
CA HIS A 299 16.96 1.59 21.20
C HIS A 299 16.00 2.78 21.34
N ALA A 300 14.71 2.50 21.56
CA ALA A 300 13.69 3.53 21.72
C ALA A 300 13.76 4.31 23.04
N GLY A 301 14.56 3.84 24.03
CA GLY A 301 14.56 4.38 25.38
C GLY A 301 13.21 4.23 26.10
N LYS A 302 12.50 3.13 25.82
CA LYS A 302 11.19 2.79 26.40
C LYS A 302 11.25 1.40 27.04
N SER A 303 10.22 1.07 27.81
CA SER A 303 10.04 -0.27 28.42
C SER A 303 8.63 -0.85 28.19
N ASP A 304 7.80 -0.10 27.47
CA ASP A 304 6.44 -0.48 27.10
C ASP A 304 6.37 -0.63 25.57
N PRO A 305 5.77 -1.70 25.03
CA PRO A 305 5.75 -1.93 23.59
C PRO A 305 4.95 -0.88 22.80
N ILE A 306 3.90 -0.29 23.38
CA ILE A 306 3.09 0.73 22.71
C ILE A 306 3.87 2.05 22.59
N ALA A 307 4.54 2.47 23.66
CA ALA A 307 5.44 3.62 23.67
C ALA A 307 6.64 3.39 22.74
N THR A 308 7.16 2.17 22.70
CA THR A 308 8.24 1.76 21.77
C THR A 308 7.77 1.89 20.32
N MET A 309 6.60 1.35 19.97
CA MET A 309 5.97 1.48 18.65
C MET A 309 5.88 2.93 18.20
N GLY A 310 5.40 3.83 19.07
CA GLY A 310 5.28 5.24 18.75
C GLY A 310 6.64 5.91 18.52
N ALA A 311 7.61 5.63 19.38
CA ALA A 311 8.95 6.20 19.29
C ALA A 311 9.67 5.80 17.98
N ILE A 312 9.72 4.50 17.66
CA ILE A 312 10.40 4.03 16.45
C ILE A 312 9.65 4.42 15.18
N ARG A 313 8.32 4.60 15.22
CA ARG A 313 7.55 5.13 14.09
C ARG A 313 7.93 6.56 13.78
N GLN A 314 7.94 7.42 14.79
CA GLN A 314 8.34 8.82 14.68
C GLN A 314 9.79 8.94 14.17
N GLU A 315 10.69 8.10 14.69
CA GLU A 315 12.07 8.04 14.21
C GLU A 315 12.13 7.66 12.73
N LYS A 316 11.44 6.59 12.31
CA LYS A 316 11.39 6.17 10.89
C LYS A 316 10.81 7.23 9.96
N ASP A 317 9.87 8.05 10.43
CA ASP A 317 9.25 9.10 9.61
C ASP A 317 10.24 10.23 9.26
N SER A 318 11.24 10.44 10.11
CA SER A 318 12.32 11.42 9.91
C SER A 318 13.65 10.81 9.45
N PHE A 319 13.73 9.48 9.39
CA PHE A 319 14.94 8.74 9.05
C PHE A 319 15.33 8.96 7.60
N GLN A 320 16.56 9.42 7.38
CA GLN A 320 17.17 9.49 6.06
C GLN A 320 17.99 8.22 5.83
N PRO A 321 17.59 7.35 4.88
CA PRO A 321 18.34 6.13 4.61
C PRO A 321 19.76 6.50 4.18
N PRO A 322 20.80 5.87 4.75
CA PRO A 322 22.16 6.07 4.26
C PRO A 322 22.25 5.69 2.78
N ALA A 323 23.01 6.48 2.02
CA ALA A 323 23.35 6.13 0.64
C ALA A 323 24.03 4.76 0.61
N ASN A 324 23.80 4.02 -0.48
CA ASN A 324 24.51 2.76 -0.72
C ASN A 324 25.98 3.03 -1.02
#